data_AF-A0A1B5KS14-F1
#
_entry.id   AF-A0A1B5KS14-F1
#
_cell.length_a   1.000
_cell.length_b   1.000
_cell.length_c   1.000
_cell.angle_alpha   90.00
_cell.angle_beta   90.00
_cell.angle_gamma   90.00
#
_symmetry.space_group_name_H-M   'P 1'
#
loop_
_entity.id
_entity.type
_entity.pdbx_description
1 polymer ?
#
loop_
_entity_poly.entity_id
_entity_poly.type
_entity_poly.pdbx_seq_one_letter_code
_entity_poly.pdbx_strand_id
1 'polypeptide(L)'
;MLTCVPREYQDERRLRKLYGDAVKRVFIPRTSKALAKLVKEREQTAERLEKAEITLIKTANQARQKRVAQPPESVNKSSPASSVMESTRPKQDLAKFASVKTVTEICTKRSPEVSDSVLYLGTLGDKICKDAGRDKDEKLNPQTRGSNVDDEEEEYTHPYGLSENLPDVRGSVAAQWIPVEKRPYHRPMGNFFRRQDTIRWTRLRLRQLNVQIHKMRKQIRRDEGATLPTVFVEFYTQEAAQAAHQVLSHHRPLQMSNRLLGVRPDEVIWSCLRMTWWELIIRRFTVLAIVTMAVIFWAIPSAFIGTISNIDSLIERFAFLSFLHKLPTVILNFIQSFLPPVALTMLMAIVPWLLRCKWFD
;
A
#
# COMPACT_ATOMS: atom_id res chain seq x y z
N MET A 1 -24.63 -12.43 10.81
CA MET A 1 -23.56 -12.85 9.87
C MET A 1 -23.58 -14.36 9.74
N LEU A 2 -23.50 -14.89 8.51
CA LEU A 2 -23.48 -16.31 8.17
C LEU A 2 -22.13 -16.64 7.53
N THR A 3 -21.58 -17.82 7.82
CA THR A 3 -20.32 -18.30 7.22
C THR A 3 -20.49 -19.68 6.60
N CYS A 4 -19.55 -20.07 5.74
CA CYS A 4 -19.61 -21.33 4.97
C CYS A 4 -20.89 -21.43 4.12
N VAL A 5 -21.27 -20.31 3.49
CA VAL A 5 -22.47 -20.18 2.66
C VAL A 5 -22.24 -20.83 1.28
N PRO A 6 -23.05 -21.82 0.85
CA PRO A 6 -22.91 -22.44 -0.47
C PRO A 6 -23.10 -21.44 -1.61
N ARG A 7 -22.50 -21.68 -2.78
CA ARG A 7 -22.67 -20.82 -3.97
C ARG A 7 -24.14 -20.62 -4.33
N GLU A 8 -24.94 -21.67 -4.16
CA GLU A 8 -26.41 -21.68 -4.33
C GLU A 8 -27.17 -20.68 -3.43
N TYR A 9 -26.55 -20.12 -2.39
CA TYR A 9 -27.15 -19.14 -1.47
C TYR A 9 -26.34 -17.84 -1.38
N GLN A 10 -25.45 -17.60 -2.35
CA GLN A 10 -24.73 -16.33 -2.50
C GLN A 10 -25.52 -15.30 -3.36
N ASP A 11 -26.84 -15.50 -3.48
CA ASP A 11 -27.81 -14.62 -4.11
C ASP A 11 -28.76 -14.01 -3.08
N GLU A 12 -28.93 -12.68 -3.08
CA GLU A 12 -29.87 -12.01 -2.18
C GLU A 12 -31.31 -12.54 -2.31
N ARG A 13 -31.78 -12.80 -3.55
CA ARG A 13 -33.15 -13.30 -3.81
C ARG A 13 -33.42 -14.63 -3.11
N ARG A 14 -32.41 -15.52 -3.04
CA ARG A 14 -32.54 -16.83 -2.40
C ARG A 14 -32.47 -16.74 -0.89
N LEU A 15 -31.68 -15.81 -0.35
CA LEU A 15 -31.61 -15.52 1.08
C LEU A 15 -32.91 -14.87 1.60
N ARG A 16 -33.51 -13.94 0.84
CA ARG A 16 -34.85 -13.41 1.13
C ARG A 16 -35.92 -14.53 1.07
N LYS A 17 -35.86 -15.44 0.09
CA LYS A 17 -36.76 -16.61 0.05
C LYS A 17 -36.56 -17.58 1.24
N LEU A 18 -35.35 -17.69 1.78
CA LEU A 18 -35.03 -18.58 2.91
C LEU A 18 -35.51 -18.05 4.26
N TYR A 19 -35.44 -16.74 4.48
CA TYR A 19 -35.76 -16.10 5.77
C TYR A 19 -37.06 -15.27 5.75
N GLY A 20 -37.73 -15.17 4.60
CA GLY A 20 -38.96 -14.40 4.43
C GLY A 20 -38.78 -12.89 4.56
N ASP A 21 -39.91 -12.20 4.71
CA ASP A 21 -39.99 -10.73 4.71
C ASP A 21 -39.37 -10.07 5.96
N ALA A 22 -38.97 -10.87 6.96
CA ALA A 22 -38.21 -10.40 8.12
C ALA A 22 -36.82 -9.84 7.75
N VAL A 23 -36.30 -10.12 6.55
CA VAL A 23 -35.02 -9.61 6.05
C VAL A 23 -35.15 -8.17 5.54
N LYS A 24 -34.42 -7.26 6.20
CA LYS A 24 -34.37 -5.83 5.89
C LYS A 24 -33.29 -5.50 4.87
N ARG A 25 -32.07 -6.02 5.05
CA ARG A 25 -30.94 -5.86 4.11
C ARG A 25 -30.08 -7.11 4.05
N VAL A 26 -29.61 -7.46 2.86
CA VAL A 26 -28.58 -8.49 2.63
C VAL A 26 -27.33 -7.81 2.08
N PHE A 27 -26.16 -8.16 2.61
CA PHE A 27 -24.87 -7.70 2.11
C PHE A 27 -23.93 -8.89 1.90
N ILE A 28 -23.52 -9.09 0.64
CA ILE A 28 -22.70 -10.22 0.20
C ILE A 28 -21.31 -9.68 -0.18
N PRO A 29 -20.29 -9.82 0.70
CA PRO A 29 -18.97 -9.29 0.43
C PRO A 29 -18.31 -9.97 -0.77
N ARG A 30 -17.63 -9.16 -1.60
CA ARG A 30 -16.86 -9.58 -2.78
C ARG A 30 -15.36 -9.60 -2.49
N THR A 31 -14.56 -10.26 -3.31
CA THR A 31 -13.09 -10.33 -3.17
C THR A 31 -12.41 -8.96 -3.36
N SER A 32 -12.08 -8.28 -2.25
CA SER A 32 -11.49 -6.94 -2.27
C SER A 32 -9.95 -6.87 -2.13
N LYS A 33 -9.24 -8.00 -1.97
CA LYS A 33 -7.79 -8.05 -1.65
C LYS A 33 -6.91 -7.24 -2.63
N ALA A 34 -7.23 -7.22 -3.92
CA ALA A 34 -6.51 -6.42 -4.92
C ALA A 34 -6.71 -4.91 -4.70
N LEU A 35 -7.95 -4.46 -4.50
CA LEU A 35 -8.27 -3.07 -4.18
C LEU A 35 -7.62 -2.65 -2.85
N ALA A 36 -7.69 -3.49 -1.82
CA ALA A 36 -7.05 -3.23 -0.53
C ALA A 36 -5.53 -3.08 -0.64
N LYS A 37 -4.86 -3.89 -1.48
CA LYS A 37 -3.42 -3.73 -1.78
C LYS A 37 -3.12 -2.39 -2.45
N LEU A 38 -3.90 -1.97 -3.44
CA LEU A 38 -3.72 -0.67 -4.12
C LEU A 38 -3.97 0.52 -3.18
N VAL A 39 -4.98 0.42 -2.31
CA VAL A 39 -5.30 1.43 -1.28
C VAL A 39 -4.16 1.54 -0.27
N LYS A 40 -3.66 0.42 0.25
CA LYS A 40 -2.48 0.38 1.15
C LYS A 40 -1.20 0.90 0.47
N GLU A 41 -0.98 0.61 -0.81
CA GLU A 41 0.13 1.17 -1.59
C GLU A 41 -0.02 2.70 -1.73
N ARG A 42 -1.24 3.20 -1.99
CA ARG A 42 -1.55 4.63 -2.05
C ARG A 42 -1.27 5.32 -0.71
N GLU A 43 -1.73 4.76 0.41
CA GLU A 43 -1.42 5.28 1.75
C GLU A 43 0.09 5.33 2.01
N GLN A 44 0.80 4.22 1.80
CA GLN A 44 2.27 4.19 1.96
C GLN A 44 3.00 5.17 1.02
N THR A 45 2.45 5.46 -0.15
CA THR A 45 3.00 6.45 -1.09
C THR A 45 2.66 7.88 -0.67
N ALA A 46 1.50 8.10 -0.04
CA ALA A 46 1.11 9.38 0.53
C ALA A 46 1.95 9.72 1.78
N GLU A 47 2.17 8.76 2.69
CA GLU A 47 3.13 8.91 3.79
C GLU A 47 4.54 9.28 3.29
N ARG A 48 4.99 8.67 2.19
CA ARG A 48 6.30 8.98 1.58
C ARG A 48 6.33 10.38 0.96
N LEU A 49 5.24 10.84 0.37
CA LEU A 49 5.07 12.21 -0.12
C LEU A 49 5.16 13.19 1.05
N GLU A 50 4.35 12.98 2.08
CA GLU A 50 4.30 13.80 3.30
C GLU A 50 5.67 13.89 3.99
N LYS A 51 6.33 12.75 4.23
CA LYS A 51 7.68 12.69 4.83
C LYS A 51 8.73 13.40 3.95
N ALA A 52 8.61 13.31 2.62
CA ALA A 52 9.47 14.05 1.70
C ALA A 52 9.18 15.56 1.72
N GLU A 53 7.92 16.00 1.70
CA GLU A 53 7.57 17.42 1.73
C GLU A 53 7.91 18.05 3.09
N ILE A 54 7.72 17.35 4.20
CA ILE A 54 8.20 17.77 5.54
C ILE A 54 9.72 17.91 5.57
N THR A 55 10.50 16.99 4.98
CA THR A 55 11.97 17.12 4.94
C THR A 55 12.43 18.28 4.03
N LEU A 56 11.72 18.54 2.93
CA LEU A 56 11.98 19.71 2.07
C LEU A 56 11.65 21.02 2.79
N ILE A 57 10.54 21.11 3.51
CA ILE A 57 10.15 22.30 4.29
C ILE A 57 11.13 22.53 5.45
N LYS A 58 11.51 21.48 6.19
CA LYS A 58 12.49 21.59 7.29
C LYS A 58 13.85 22.08 6.79
N THR A 59 14.36 21.50 5.70
CA THR A 59 15.64 21.93 5.12
C THR A 59 15.55 23.36 4.55
N ALA A 60 14.47 23.72 3.86
CA ALA A 60 14.28 25.07 3.30
C ALA A 60 14.17 26.13 4.41
N ASN A 61 13.45 25.84 5.50
CA ASN A 61 13.38 26.73 6.66
C ASN A 61 14.74 26.90 7.35
N GLN A 62 15.55 25.84 7.46
CA GLN A 62 16.93 25.94 7.96
C GLN A 62 17.82 26.78 7.03
N ALA A 63 17.68 26.64 5.70
CA ALA A 63 18.41 27.46 4.73
C ALA A 63 18.00 28.94 4.80
N ARG A 64 16.70 29.22 4.95
CA ARG A 64 16.16 30.57 5.17
C ARG A 64 16.67 31.19 6.48
N GLN A 65 16.58 30.46 7.59
CA GLN A 65 17.09 30.93 8.89
C GLN A 65 18.59 31.24 8.84
N LYS A 66 19.39 30.40 8.15
CA LYS A 66 20.83 30.67 7.96
C LYS A 66 21.11 31.94 7.16
N ARG A 67 20.31 32.26 6.14
CA ARG A 67 20.44 33.53 5.38
C ARG A 67 19.96 34.74 6.19
N VAL A 68 18.87 34.62 6.95
CA VAL A 68 18.35 35.72 7.81
C VAL A 68 19.29 36.01 8.98
N ALA A 69 20.02 35.02 9.48
CA ALA A 69 21.03 35.19 10.53
C ALA A 69 22.41 35.68 10.03
N GLN A 70 22.58 35.91 8.72
CA GLN A 70 23.82 36.43 8.16
C GLN A 70 23.74 37.95 7.96
N PRO A 71 24.76 38.73 8.38
CA PRO A 71 24.79 40.17 8.15
C PRO A 71 24.93 40.49 6.64
N PRO A 72 24.39 41.63 6.19
CA PRO A 72 24.13 41.90 4.77
C PRO A 72 25.39 41.93 3.88
N GLU A 73 26.54 42.30 4.43
CA GLU A 73 27.81 42.40 3.68
C GLU A 73 28.30 41.06 3.09
N SER A 74 27.85 39.94 3.65
CA SER A 74 28.25 38.59 3.19
C SER A 74 27.50 38.11 1.93
N VAL A 75 26.36 38.73 1.60
CA VAL A 75 25.47 38.27 0.52
C VAL A 75 26.12 38.40 -0.86
N ASN A 76 26.89 39.47 -1.09
CA ASN A 76 27.46 39.82 -2.40
C ASN A 76 28.65 38.93 -2.85
N LYS A 77 29.10 37.96 -2.03
CA LYS A 77 30.22 37.06 -2.36
C LYS A 77 29.83 35.57 -2.48
N SER A 78 28.55 35.23 -2.44
CA SER A 78 28.10 33.83 -2.54
C SER A 78 26.88 33.59 -3.46
N SER A 79 26.73 34.45 -4.48
CA SER A 79 25.82 34.24 -5.61
C SER A 79 26.53 33.50 -6.75
N PRO A 80 26.31 32.18 -6.95
CA PRO A 80 26.61 31.54 -8.23
C PRO A 80 25.56 31.97 -9.26
N ALA A 81 25.77 33.14 -9.86
CA ALA A 81 25.12 33.52 -11.11
C ALA A 81 25.72 32.68 -12.24
N SER A 82 25.35 31.40 -12.30
CA SER A 82 25.83 30.42 -13.26
C SER A 82 24.76 29.35 -13.49
N SER A 83 24.17 29.18 -14.68
CA SER A 83 24.48 29.82 -15.97
C SER A 83 23.23 30.30 -16.70
N VAL A 84 23.40 31.37 -17.48
CA VAL A 84 22.59 31.58 -18.67
C VAL A 84 22.88 30.41 -19.62
N MET A 85 21.91 29.51 -19.80
CA MET A 85 21.79 28.77 -21.05
C MET A 85 20.81 29.54 -21.91
N GLU A 86 21.36 30.28 -22.86
CA GLU A 86 20.60 30.94 -23.92
C GLU A 86 19.69 29.92 -24.60
N SER A 87 18.38 30.14 -24.56
CA SER A 87 17.42 29.29 -25.28
C SER A 87 17.41 29.71 -26.75
N THR A 88 18.50 29.39 -27.46
CA THR A 88 18.67 29.69 -28.87
C THR A 88 17.57 29.01 -29.68
N ARG A 89 16.49 29.75 -29.95
CA ARG A 89 15.44 29.37 -30.89
C ARG A 89 16.12 29.08 -32.24
N PRO A 90 16.08 27.86 -32.80
CA PRO A 90 16.30 27.72 -34.23
C PRO A 90 15.15 28.45 -34.92
N LYS A 91 15.47 29.45 -35.74
CA LYS A 91 14.49 30.03 -36.66
C LYS A 91 13.97 28.93 -37.59
N GLN A 92 12.71 29.02 -37.95
CA GLN A 92 12.20 28.28 -39.11
C GLN A 92 12.89 28.85 -40.35
N ASP A 93 13.60 28.00 -41.09
CA ASP A 93 14.01 28.27 -42.46
C ASP A 93 13.78 27.00 -43.29
N LEU A 94 13.47 27.18 -44.58
CA LEU A 94 12.72 26.19 -45.37
C LEU A 94 13.46 25.80 -46.65
N ALA A 95 13.39 24.50 -47.00
CA ALA A 95 14.03 23.84 -48.15
C ALA A 95 15.56 23.62 -47.98
N LYS A 96 16.22 22.69 -48.70
CA LYS A 96 15.85 21.97 -49.93
C LYS A 96 16.13 20.46 -49.86
N PHE A 97 15.46 19.68 -50.72
CA PHE A 97 15.69 18.24 -50.94
C PHE A 97 16.88 17.96 -51.88
N ALA A 98 17.72 16.97 -51.53
CA ALA A 98 18.51 16.09 -52.42
C ALA A 98 19.37 15.11 -51.56
N SER A 99 19.81 13.91 -51.99
CA SER A 99 19.34 12.91 -52.98
C SER A 99 20.21 11.63 -52.83
N VAL A 100 19.81 10.47 -53.42
CA VAL A 100 20.59 9.20 -53.58
C VAL A 100 20.84 8.43 -52.24
N LYS A 101 20.43 7.16 -51.99
CA LYS A 101 20.77 5.83 -52.58
C LYS A 101 22.26 5.42 -52.34
N THR A 102 22.73 4.17 -52.22
CA THR A 102 22.28 2.76 -52.44
C THR A 102 23.36 1.81 -51.81
N VAL A 103 23.23 0.51 -51.45
CA VAL A 103 22.14 -0.45 -51.13
C VAL A 103 22.79 -1.82 -50.73
N THR A 104 22.05 -2.82 -50.18
CA THR A 104 22.42 -4.26 -49.95
C THR A 104 23.59 -4.56 -48.97
N GLU A 105 23.79 -5.73 -48.32
CA GLU A 105 22.97 -6.90 -47.85
C GLU A 105 23.76 -7.59 -46.68
N ILE A 106 23.56 -8.80 -46.12
CA ILE A 106 22.81 -10.06 -46.43
C ILE A 106 22.36 -10.75 -45.10
N CYS A 107 21.91 -12.03 -45.10
CA CYS A 107 21.41 -12.74 -43.91
C CYS A 107 21.82 -14.25 -43.83
N THR A 108 22.21 -14.75 -42.64
CA THR A 108 22.34 -16.20 -42.33
C THR A 108 21.92 -16.61 -40.90
N LYS A 109 20.80 -17.34 -40.83
CA LYS A 109 20.17 -18.16 -39.76
C LYS A 109 21.04 -18.66 -38.58
N ARG A 110 20.50 -18.57 -37.34
CA ARG A 110 20.08 -19.73 -36.48
C ARG A 110 19.19 -19.30 -35.29
N SER A 111 18.24 -20.16 -34.89
CA SER A 111 17.31 -20.04 -33.74
C SER A 111 17.72 -21.03 -32.60
N PRO A 112 17.17 -21.01 -31.35
CA PRO A 112 15.83 -20.53 -30.95
C PRO A 112 15.66 -19.84 -29.57
N GLU A 113 14.40 -19.57 -29.22
CA GLU A 113 13.80 -19.36 -27.87
C GLU A 113 14.23 -18.16 -26.99
N VAL A 114 13.30 -17.20 -26.78
CA VAL A 114 12.52 -17.02 -25.54
C VAL A 114 11.46 -15.91 -25.74
N SER A 115 10.35 -15.95 -24.98
CA SER A 115 9.18 -15.07 -25.08
C SER A 115 9.47 -13.57 -25.05
N ASP A 116 8.99 -12.85 -26.06
CA ASP A 116 9.10 -11.39 -26.15
C ASP A 116 7.88 -10.66 -25.55
N SER A 117 8.03 -9.35 -25.29
CA SER A 117 6.96 -8.52 -24.72
C SER A 117 6.96 -7.10 -25.31
N VAL A 118 5.82 -6.40 -25.17
CA VAL A 118 5.61 -5.01 -25.64
C VAL A 118 5.47 -4.86 -27.16
N LEU A 119 4.28 -5.20 -27.68
CA LEU A 119 3.62 -4.43 -28.75
C LEU A 119 2.12 -4.76 -28.77
N TYR A 120 1.27 -3.73 -28.57
CA TYR A 120 -0.13 -3.59 -29.06
C TYR A 120 -0.81 -2.44 -28.29
N LEU A 121 -0.50 -1.21 -28.70
CA LEU A 121 -1.24 -0.01 -28.28
C LEU A 121 -1.31 1.04 -29.41
N GLY A 122 -1.34 0.55 -30.66
CA GLY A 122 -1.35 1.35 -31.89
C GLY A 122 -2.55 1.08 -32.81
N THR A 123 -3.62 0.47 -32.30
CA THR A 123 -4.80 0.05 -33.09
C THR A 123 -6.10 0.18 -32.27
N LEU A 124 -6.46 1.40 -31.87
CA LEU A 124 -7.79 1.74 -31.32
C LEU A 124 -8.12 3.26 -31.32
N GLY A 125 -7.40 4.06 -32.13
CA GLY A 125 -7.71 5.48 -32.32
C GLY A 125 -8.76 5.72 -33.42
N ASP A 126 -8.76 4.89 -34.46
CA ASP A 126 -9.73 4.95 -35.54
C ASP A 126 -11.03 4.21 -35.19
N LYS A 127 -12.15 4.71 -35.71
CA LYS A 127 -13.54 4.20 -35.56
C LYS A 127 -14.31 4.56 -34.27
N ILE A 128 -14.16 5.77 -33.75
CA ILE A 128 -15.31 6.50 -33.16
C ILE A 128 -15.31 7.95 -33.67
N CYS A 129 -16.06 8.21 -34.75
CA CYS A 129 -16.62 9.52 -35.17
C CYS A 129 -17.24 9.43 -36.59
N LYS A 130 -18.33 8.67 -36.72
CA LYS A 130 -19.32 8.79 -37.79
C LYS A 130 -20.71 8.51 -37.20
N ASP A 131 -21.73 9.09 -37.84
CA ASP A 131 -23.16 9.00 -37.53
C ASP A 131 -23.53 9.62 -36.16
N ALA A 132 -24.38 10.66 -36.03
CA ALA A 132 -25.08 11.54 -36.98
C ALA A 132 -25.23 12.94 -36.29
N GLY A 133 -25.71 14.05 -36.86
CA GLY A 133 -26.16 14.34 -38.21
C GLY A 133 -27.31 15.37 -38.22
N ARG A 134 -27.02 16.62 -38.66
CA ARG A 134 -27.94 17.68 -39.18
C ARG A 134 -29.06 18.22 -38.25
N ASP A 135 -29.59 19.44 -38.43
CA ASP A 135 -29.57 20.37 -39.59
C ASP A 135 -29.58 21.87 -39.15
N LYS A 136 -28.94 22.75 -39.95
CA LYS A 136 -29.37 24.11 -40.43
C LYS A 136 -29.79 25.24 -39.46
N ASP A 137 -29.72 26.53 -39.83
CA ASP A 137 -28.93 27.31 -40.83
C ASP A 137 -29.16 28.81 -40.53
N GLU A 138 -28.13 29.65 -40.40
CA GLU A 138 -28.20 31.07 -40.82
C GLU A 138 -26.81 31.63 -41.19
N LYS A 139 -26.75 32.78 -41.86
CA LYS A 139 -25.59 33.28 -42.64
C LYS A 139 -25.07 34.61 -42.09
N LEU A 140 -23.76 34.90 -42.21
CA LEU A 140 -23.25 35.84 -43.23
C LEU A 140 -21.72 35.76 -43.44
N ASN A 141 -21.29 36.38 -44.55
CA ASN A 141 -19.99 36.43 -45.21
C ASN A 141 -18.84 37.10 -44.41
N PRO A 142 -17.54 36.80 -44.68
CA PRO A 142 -16.39 37.38 -43.95
C PRO A 142 -15.72 38.57 -44.67
N GLN A 143 -15.36 39.62 -43.93
CA GLN A 143 -14.21 40.52 -44.20
C GLN A 143 -13.99 41.57 -43.08
N THR A 144 -12.86 42.29 -43.15
CA THR A 144 -12.32 43.26 -42.16
C THR A 144 -11.59 42.58 -40.98
N ARG A 145 -10.27 42.41 -40.98
CA ARG A 145 -9.13 43.36 -41.14
C ARG A 145 -8.85 44.18 -39.86
N GLY A 146 -8.11 43.58 -38.94
CA GLY A 146 -7.14 44.25 -38.06
C GLY A 146 -7.66 45.37 -37.16
N SER A 147 -8.10 44.99 -35.96
CA SER A 147 -7.96 45.81 -34.75
C SER A 147 -7.17 44.99 -33.73
N ASN A 148 -6.24 45.61 -33.02
CA ASN A 148 -5.59 44.94 -31.89
C ASN A 148 -6.67 44.61 -30.85
N VAL A 149 -6.70 43.36 -30.39
CA VAL A 149 -7.06 43.10 -29.01
C VAL A 149 -5.73 42.99 -28.30
N ASP A 150 -5.42 44.01 -27.50
CA ASP A 150 -4.33 43.93 -26.56
C ASP A 150 -4.81 42.99 -25.44
N ASP A 151 -4.64 41.68 -25.67
CA ASP A 151 -4.82 40.65 -24.65
C ASP A 151 -3.72 40.83 -23.60
N GLU A 152 -3.93 41.79 -22.69
CA GLU A 152 -3.15 41.95 -21.48
C GLU A 152 -3.33 40.66 -20.66
N GLU A 153 -2.36 39.75 -20.75
CA GLU A 153 -2.22 38.63 -19.81
C GLU A 153 -1.98 39.23 -18.42
N GLU A 154 -3.07 39.50 -17.68
CA GLU A 154 -3.02 40.06 -16.31
C GLU A 154 -2.00 39.27 -15.48
N GLU A 155 -0.86 39.90 -15.20
CA GLU A 155 0.29 39.24 -14.60
C GLU A 155 -0.08 38.75 -13.21
N TYR A 156 -0.40 37.45 -13.11
CA TYR A 156 -1.12 36.86 -11.98
C TYR A 156 -0.35 37.02 -10.66
N THR A 157 -0.62 38.13 -9.99
CA THR A 157 0.14 38.62 -8.85
C THR A 157 -0.33 37.88 -7.62
N HIS A 158 0.30 36.72 -7.37
CA HIS A 158 -0.07 35.82 -6.29
C HIS A 158 -0.09 36.60 -4.95
N PRO A 159 -1.22 36.67 -4.21
CA PRO A 159 -1.47 37.68 -3.17
C PRO A 159 -0.65 37.49 -1.88
N TYR A 160 0.36 36.63 -1.93
CA TYR A 160 1.34 36.36 -0.87
C TYR A 160 2.79 36.73 -1.27
N GLY A 161 2.97 37.50 -2.36
CA GLY A 161 4.22 38.21 -2.65
C GLY A 161 5.41 37.31 -2.99
N LEU A 162 5.26 36.42 -3.97
CA LEU A 162 6.39 35.72 -4.57
C LEU A 162 6.92 36.54 -5.74
N SER A 163 8.24 36.78 -5.76
CA SER A 163 8.96 37.44 -6.86
C SER A 163 8.84 36.66 -8.17
N GLU A 164 8.64 37.34 -9.31
CA GLU A 164 8.55 36.70 -10.63
C GLU A 164 9.77 35.80 -10.94
N ASN A 165 10.95 36.18 -10.45
CA ASN A 165 12.22 35.45 -10.57
C ASN A 165 12.29 34.16 -9.72
N LEU A 166 11.18 33.41 -9.62
CA LEU A 166 11.13 32.09 -9.02
C LEU A 166 11.55 31.03 -10.05
N PRO A 167 12.54 30.16 -9.78
CA PRO A 167 12.93 29.12 -10.74
C PRO A 167 11.76 28.14 -11.01
N ASP A 168 11.41 27.91 -12.29
CA ASP A 168 10.29 27.03 -12.66
C ASP A 168 10.56 25.58 -12.25
N VAL A 169 10.06 25.25 -11.06
CA VAL A 169 9.99 23.89 -10.54
C VAL A 169 8.60 23.64 -9.95
N ARG A 170 7.57 23.93 -10.76
CA ARG A 170 6.13 23.62 -10.58
C ARG A 170 5.67 23.38 -9.13
N GLY A 171 5.28 24.46 -8.46
CA GLY A 171 4.58 24.40 -7.16
C GLY A 171 5.46 23.99 -5.99
N SER A 172 6.60 24.68 -5.79
CA SER A 172 7.43 24.52 -4.59
C SER A 172 8.24 25.79 -4.27
N VAL A 173 7.70 26.62 -3.37
CA VAL A 173 8.35 27.86 -2.85
C VAL A 173 9.73 27.59 -2.24
N ALA A 174 9.97 26.37 -1.76
CA ALA A 174 11.26 25.91 -1.25
C ALA A 174 12.41 26.05 -2.28
N ALA A 175 12.12 26.12 -3.58
CA ALA A 175 13.13 26.30 -4.63
C ALA A 175 13.91 27.63 -4.51
N GLN A 176 13.31 28.67 -3.91
CA GLN A 176 13.96 29.96 -3.62
C GLN A 176 15.14 29.83 -2.63
N TRP A 177 15.10 28.82 -1.76
CA TRP A 177 16.07 28.62 -0.66
C TRP A 177 16.94 27.37 -0.86
N ILE A 178 16.52 26.42 -1.71
CA ILE A 178 17.18 25.13 -1.93
C ILE A 178 17.18 24.74 -3.42
N PRO A 179 18.36 24.47 -4.02
CA PRO A 179 18.47 23.99 -5.40
C PRO A 179 17.95 22.56 -5.56
N VAL A 180 17.53 22.20 -6.78
CA VAL A 180 16.78 20.96 -7.07
C VAL A 180 17.54 19.70 -6.66
N GLU A 181 18.87 19.72 -6.73
CA GLU A 181 19.76 18.59 -6.43
C GLU A 181 19.79 18.25 -4.93
N LYS A 182 19.35 19.17 -4.05
CA LYS A 182 19.26 18.96 -2.60
C LYS A 182 17.88 18.47 -2.14
N ARG A 183 16.91 18.30 -3.06
CA ARG A 183 15.59 17.74 -2.74
C ARG A 183 15.67 16.28 -2.27
N PRO A 184 14.74 15.82 -1.42
CA PRO A 184 14.70 14.43 -0.96
C PRO A 184 14.53 13.47 -2.14
N TYR A 185 15.47 12.55 -2.27
CA TYR A 185 15.52 11.56 -3.34
C TYR A 185 15.56 10.15 -2.75
N HIS A 186 15.18 9.16 -3.55
CA HIS A 186 15.35 7.75 -3.23
C HIS A 186 15.92 6.99 -4.43
N ARG A 187 16.25 5.71 -4.19
CA ARG A 187 16.85 4.80 -5.17
C ARG A 187 16.04 3.50 -5.19
N PRO A 188 14.91 3.43 -5.91
CA PRO A 188 14.05 2.26 -5.89
C PRO A 188 14.72 1.06 -6.58
N MET A 189 14.69 -0.11 -5.92
CA MET A 189 15.22 -1.39 -6.41
C MET A 189 14.82 -1.66 -7.87
N GLY A 190 13.52 -1.59 -8.17
CA GLY A 190 12.96 -1.87 -9.50
C GLY A 190 13.31 -0.87 -10.60
N ASN A 191 14.14 0.14 -10.32
CA ASN A 191 14.69 1.05 -11.33
C ASN A 191 16.24 1.05 -11.29
N PHE A 192 16.87 -0.09 -11.03
CA PHE A 192 18.33 -0.26 -11.01
C PHE A 192 19.04 0.73 -10.05
N PHE A 193 18.41 1.02 -8.91
CA PHE A 193 18.85 2.03 -7.93
C PHE A 193 19.07 3.46 -8.49
N ARG A 194 18.59 3.77 -9.71
CA ARG A 194 18.73 5.11 -10.30
C ARG A 194 18.10 6.16 -9.37
N ARG A 195 18.80 7.27 -9.16
CA ARG A 195 18.34 8.40 -8.34
C ARG A 195 17.04 8.97 -8.91
N GLN A 196 16.00 9.06 -8.09
CA GLN A 196 14.72 9.70 -8.44
C GLN A 196 14.27 10.67 -7.34
N ASP A 197 13.79 11.85 -7.74
CA ASP A 197 13.11 12.81 -6.85
C ASP A 197 11.87 12.13 -6.24
N THR A 198 11.85 12.04 -4.90
CA THR A 198 10.79 11.34 -4.17
C THR A 198 9.44 12.05 -4.30
N ILE A 199 9.42 13.39 -4.33
CA ILE A 199 8.19 14.19 -4.44
C ILE A 199 7.62 14.05 -5.85
N ARG A 200 8.46 14.19 -6.89
CA ARG A 200 8.04 13.99 -8.29
C ARG A 200 7.52 12.57 -8.53
N TRP A 201 8.21 11.56 -8.01
CA TRP A 201 7.81 10.16 -8.17
C TRP A 201 6.51 9.83 -7.43
N THR A 202 6.39 10.21 -6.15
CA THR A 202 5.18 9.95 -5.34
C THR A 202 3.95 10.66 -5.91
N ARG A 203 4.04 11.95 -6.28
CA ARG A 203 2.93 12.68 -6.92
C ARG A 203 2.43 11.97 -8.20
N LEU A 204 3.34 11.48 -9.06
CA LEU A 204 2.98 10.71 -10.26
C LEU A 204 2.35 9.35 -9.90
N ARG A 205 2.90 8.64 -8.91
CA ARG A 205 2.40 7.33 -8.48
C ARG A 205 1.03 7.42 -7.83
N LEU A 206 0.74 8.47 -7.04
CA LEU A 206 -0.60 8.75 -6.51
C LEU A 206 -1.64 8.91 -7.64
N ARG A 207 -1.31 9.65 -8.71
CA ARG A 207 -2.20 9.81 -9.87
C ARG A 207 -2.51 8.46 -10.54
N GLN A 208 -1.49 7.60 -10.73
CA GLN A 208 -1.68 6.25 -11.27
C GLN A 208 -2.58 5.38 -10.37
N LEU A 209 -2.27 5.33 -9.08
CA LEU A 209 -3.00 4.52 -8.10
C LEU A 209 -4.46 4.98 -7.95
N ASN A 210 -4.73 6.28 -7.94
CA ASN A 210 -6.10 6.80 -7.87
C ASN A 210 -6.96 6.37 -9.08
N VAL A 211 -6.40 6.35 -10.29
CA VAL A 211 -7.10 5.84 -11.49
C VAL A 211 -7.36 4.33 -11.39
N GLN A 212 -6.38 3.54 -10.92
CA GLN A 212 -6.55 2.10 -10.73
C GLN A 212 -7.58 1.76 -9.64
N ILE A 213 -7.54 2.49 -8.51
CA ILE A 213 -8.51 2.40 -7.41
C ILE A 213 -9.91 2.76 -7.89
N HIS A 214 -10.08 3.82 -8.68
CA HIS A 214 -11.38 4.19 -9.26
C HIS A 214 -11.92 3.07 -10.17
N LYS A 215 -11.09 2.54 -11.09
CA LYS A 215 -11.48 1.41 -11.96
C LYS A 215 -11.93 0.19 -11.14
N MET A 216 -11.12 -0.26 -10.20
CA MET A 216 -11.42 -1.40 -9.32
C MET A 216 -12.70 -1.19 -8.48
N ARG A 217 -12.92 0.02 -7.94
CA ARG A 217 -14.16 0.37 -7.22
C ARG A 217 -15.39 0.35 -8.13
N LYS A 218 -15.24 0.74 -9.41
CA LYS A 218 -16.33 0.72 -10.40
C LYS A 218 -16.72 -0.70 -10.80
N GLN A 219 -15.75 -1.62 -10.93
CA GLN A 219 -15.99 -3.05 -11.19
C GLN A 219 -16.76 -3.69 -10.01
N ILE A 220 -16.25 -3.53 -8.77
CA ILE A 220 -16.91 -4.06 -7.56
C ILE A 220 -18.34 -3.50 -7.39
N ARG A 221 -18.60 -2.25 -7.75
CA ARG A 221 -19.95 -1.64 -7.72
C ARG A 221 -20.93 -2.22 -8.76
N ARG A 222 -20.43 -2.88 -9.81
CA ARG A 222 -21.25 -3.56 -10.83
C ARG A 222 -21.40 -5.06 -10.56
N ASP A 223 -21.02 -5.52 -9.37
CA ASP A 223 -20.92 -6.94 -9.01
C ASP A 223 -19.96 -7.77 -9.90
N GLU A 224 -19.07 -7.10 -10.66
CA GLU A 224 -18.00 -7.71 -11.45
C GLU A 224 -16.89 -8.26 -10.50
N GLY A 225 -17.17 -9.37 -9.81
CA GLY A 225 -16.19 -10.01 -8.93
C GLY A 225 -16.72 -11.22 -8.15
N ALA A 226 -15.80 -12.09 -7.71
CA ALA A 226 -16.14 -13.28 -6.95
C ALA A 226 -16.78 -12.94 -5.60
N THR A 227 -17.88 -13.62 -5.28
CA THR A 227 -18.48 -13.67 -3.94
C THR A 227 -17.57 -14.37 -2.95
N LEU A 228 -17.63 -13.96 -1.69
CA LEU A 228 -17.08 -14.72 -0.57
C LEU A 228 -18.12 -15.74 -0.06
N PRO A 229 -17.71 -16.85 0.59
CA PRO A 229 -18.62 -17.83 1.20
C PRO A 229 -19.22 -17.33 2.55
N THR A 230 -19.50 -16.04 2.65
CA THR A 230 -19.97 -15.34 3.85
C THR A 230 -21.03 -14.32 3.47
N VAL A 231 -21.99 -14.08 4.37
CA VAL A 231 -23.15 -13.20 4.13
C VAL A 231 -23.48 -12.42 5.40
N PHE A 232 -23.80 -11.14 5.26
CA PHE A 232 -24.43 -10.35 6.31
C PHE A 232 -25.92 -10.20 6.01
N VAL A 233 -26.75 -10.42 7.02
CA VAL A 233 -28.21 -10.27 6.95
C VAL A 233 -28.61 -9.39 8.13
N GLU A 234 -29.33 -8.31 7.84
CA GLU A 234 -30.00 -7.45 8.80
C GLU A 234 -31.49 -7.75 8.75
N PHE A 235 -32.11 -7.91 9.91
CA PHE A 235 -33.54 -8.18 10.06
C PHE A 235 -34.28 -6.91 10.53
N TYR A 236 -35.60 -6.87 10.39
CA TYR A 236 -36.41 -5.78 10.93
C TYR A 236 -36.50 -5.81 12.46
N THR A 237 -36.66 -7.00 13.05
CA THR A 237 -36.79 -7.19 14.50
C THR A 237 -35.70 -8.12 15.06
N GLN A 238 -35.33 -7.90 16.32
CA GLN A 238 -34.28 -8.69 17.00
C GLN A 238 -34.70 -10.14 17.25
N GLU A 239 -36.00 -10.39 17.47
CA GLU A 239 -36.57 -11.73 17.61
C GLU A 239 -36.33 -12.59 16.35
N ALA A 240 -36.49 -12.01 15.15
CA ALA A 240 -36.29 -12.68 13.87
C ALA A 240 -34.80 -12.95 13.62
N ALA A 241 -33.92 -12.03 14.02
CA ALA A 241 -32.48 -12.24 13.97
C ALA A 241 -32.03 -13.39 14.91
N GLN A 242 -32.65 -13.51 16.09
CA GLN A 242 -32.39 -14.59 17.05
C GLN A 242 -32.95 -15.92 16.55
N ALA A 243 -34.17 -15.95 16.01
CA ALA A 243 -34.77 -17.14 15.41
C ALA A 243 -33.93 -17.64 14.21
N ALA A 244 -33.50 -16.73 13.32
CA ALA A 244 -32.61 -17.05 12.19
C ALA A 244 -31.20 -17.52 12.61
N HIS A 245 -30.75 -17.13 13.81
CA HIS A 245 -29.52 -17.66 14.41
C HIS A 245 -29.73 -19.09 14.95
N GLN A 246 -30.86 -19.36 15.61
CA GLN A 246 -31.16 -20.67 16.20
C GLN A 246 -31.51 -21.74 15.13
N VAL A 247 -32.31 -21.41 14.12
CA VAL A 247 -32.78 -22.35 13.08
C VAL A 247 -31.64 -22.84 12.18
N LEU A 248 -31.57 -24.17 11.98
CA LEU A 248 -30.68 -24.80 10.99
C LEU A 248 -31.14 -24.45 9.57
N SER A 249 -30.37 -23.61 8.88
CA SER A 249 -30.77 -23.02 7.60
C SER A 249 -30.48 -23.89 6.36
N HIS A 250 -29.79 -25.02 6.51
CA HIS A 250 -29.37 -25.88 5.41
C HIS A 250 -29.23 -27.36 5.84
N HIS A 251 -29.53 -28.29 4.93
CA HIS A 251 -29.60 -29.73 5.23
C HIS A 251 -28.23 -30.44 5.27
N ARG A 252 -27.24 -29.98 4.49
CA ARG A 252 -25.87 -30.54 4.54
C ARG A 252 -25.14 -30.04 5.80
N PRO A 253 -24.46 -30.92 6.56
CA PRO A 253 -23.67 -30.49 7.70
C PRO A 253 -22.55 -29.54 7.27
N LEU A 254 -22.11 -28.68 8.19
CA LEU A 254 -21.01 -27.71 8.04
C LEU A 254 -21.21 -26.60 6.99
N GLN A 255 -22.34 -26.58 6.28
CA GLN A 255 -22.77 -25.48 5.41
C GLN A 255 -23.78 -24.59 6.16
N MET A 256 -23.62 -23.26 6.11
CA MET A 256 -24.38 -22.29 6.94
C MET A 256 -24.37 -22.57 8.47
N SER A 257 -23.43 -23.38 8.95
CA SER A 257 -23.42 -23.89 10.32
C SER A 257 -23.07 -22.82 11.35
N ASN A 258 -21.98 -22.08 11.12
CA ASN A 258 -21.54 -21.00 11.99
C ASN A 258 -22.24 -19.68 11.62
N ARG A 259 -23.06 -19.21 12.56
CA ARG A 259 -23.92 -18.02 12.46
C ARG A 259 -23.64 -17.11 13.66
N LEU A 260 -23.27 -15.87 13.40
CA LEU A 260 -22.87 -14.89 14.43
C LEU A 260 -23.89 -13.74 14.48
N LEU A 261 -24.41 -13.46 15.67
CA LEU A 261 -25.32 -12.34 15.96
C LEU A 261 -24.53 -11.14 16.50
N GLY A 262 -25.07 -9.92 16.40
CA GLY A 262 -24.53 -8.71 17.07
C GLY A 262 -23.18 -8.17 16.58
N VAL A 263 -22.52 -8.82 15.62
CA VAL A 263 -21.16 -8.49 15.14
C VAL A 263 -21.06 -7.03 14.67
N ARG A 264 -20.16 -6.24 15.29
CA ARG A 264 -19.88 -4.86 14.88
C ARG A 264 -18.93 -4.83 13.67
N PRO A 265 -19.04 -3.85 12.76
CA PRO A 265 -18.23 -3.83 11.53
C PRO A 265 -16.71 -3.77 11.80
N ASP A 266 -16.30 -3.13 12.90
CA ASP A 266 -14.90 -2.96 13.29
C ASP A 266 -14.28 -4.24 13.89
N GLU A 267 -15.11 -5.20 14.32
CA GLU A 267 -14.71 -6.52 14.81
C GLU A 267 -14.52 -7.53 13.66
N VAL A 268 -14.94 -7.19 12.44
CA VAL A 268 -14.89 -8.10 11.29
C VAL A 268 -13.47 -8.19 10.73
N ILE A 269 -12.80 -9.32 10.99
CA ILE A 269 -11.53 -9.65 10.34
C ILE A 269 -11.79 -10.08 8.89
N TRP A 270 -11.89 -9.11 7.98
CA TRP A 270 -12.22 -9.28 6.56
C TRP A 270 -11.35 -10.32 5.82
N SER A 271 -10.12 -10.58 6.27
CA SER A 271 -9.26 -11.64 5.74
C SER A 271 -9.84 -13.05 5.92
N CYS A 272 -10.51 -13.31 7.05
CA CYS A 272 -11.08 -14.62 7.39
C CYS A 272 -12.36 -14.93 6.59
N LEU A 273 -13.07 -13.91 6.10
CA LEU A 273 -14.33 -14.06 5.37
C LEU A 273 -14.20 -14.80 4.01
N ARG A 274 -12.97 -14.96 3.51
CA ARG A 274 -12.69 -15.75 2.30
C ARG A 274 -12.56 -17.25 2.58
N MET A 275 -12.31 -17.66 3.83
CA MET A 275 -12.00 -19.04 4.17
C MET A 275 -13.20 -19.97 3.92
N THR A 276 -12.90 -21.17 3.45
CA THR A 276 -13.90 -22.24 3.28
C THR A 276 -13.93 -23.16 4.50
N TRP A 277 -15.02 -23.93 4.67
CA TRP A 277 -15.16 -24.84 5.81
C TRP A 277 -14.02 -25.88 5.92
N TRP A 278 -13.55 -26.41 4.79
CA TRP A 278 -12.36 -27.28 4.74
C TRP A 278 -11.08 -26.55 5.17
N GLU A 279 -10.87 -25.31 4.71
CA GLU A 279 -9.70 -24.51 5.12
C GLU A 279 -9.70 -24.24 6.64
N LEU A 280 -10.86 -23.95 7.22
CA LEU A 280 -11.02 -23.77 8.67
C LEU A 280 -10.69 -25.05 9.46
N ILE A 281 -11.13 -26.22 8.98
CA ILE A 281 -10.82 -27.52 9.60
C ILE A 281 -9.32 -27.82 9.52
N ILE A 282 -8.73 -27.69 8.34
CA ILE A 282 -7.28 -27.93 8.14
C ILE A 282 -6.47 -26.98 9.02
N ARG A 283 -6.74 -25.66 8.98
CA ARG A 283 -6.04 -24.68 9.82
C ARG A 283 -6.19 -24.98 11.32
N ARG A 284 -7.36 -25.44 11.79
CA ARG A 284 -7.57 -25.84 13.19
C ARG A 284 -6.67 -27.01 13.58
N PHE A 285 -6.56 -28.04 12.75
CA PHE A 285 -5.66 -29.17 13.00
C PHE A 285 -4.18 -28.77 12.89
N THR A 286 -3.81 -27.93 11.91
CA THR A 286 -2.45 -27.38 11.78
C THR A 286 -2.05 -26.60 13.02
N VAL A 287 -2.88 -25.66 13.50
CA VAL A 287 -2.60 -24.89 14.72
C VAL A 287 -2.51 -25.79 15.95
N LEU A 288 -3.40 -26.80 16.08
CA LEU A 288 -3.34 -27.76 17.18
C LEU A 288 -2.01 -28.55 17.17
N ALA A 289 -1.58 -29.05 16.01
CA ALA A 289 -0.32 -29.77 15.85
C ALA A 289 0.91 -28.89 16.11
N ILE A 290 0.86 -27.61 15.73
CA ILE A 290 1.92 -26.64 16.04
C ILE A 290 1.99 -26.40 17.55
N VAL A 291 0.86 -26.26 18.23
CA VAL A 291 0.81 -26.05 19.69
C VAL A 291 1.30 -27.30 20.45
N THR A 292 0.93 -28.52 20.05
CA THR A 292 1.44 -29.73 20.70
C THR A 292 2.94 -29.91 20.49
N MET A 293 3.44 -29.67 19.27
CA MET A 293 4.89 -29.68 18.99
C MET A 293 5.62 -28.59 19.78
N ALA A 294 5.05 -27.38 19.89
CA ALA A 294 5.62 -26.30 20.69
C ALA A 294 5.73 -26.70 22.17
N VAL A 295 4.69 -27.33 22.76
CA VAL A 295 4.73 -27.83 24.15
C VAL A 295 5.82 -28.88 24.35
N ILE A 296 6.02 -29.80 23.40
CA ILE A 296 7.10 -30.80 23.45
C ILE A 296 8.47 -30.13 23.43
N PHE A 297 8.70 -29.17 22.52
CA PHE A 297 9.95 -28.41 22.49
C PHE A 297 10.14 -27.50 23.72
N TRP A 298 9.06 -27.06 24.36
CA TRP A 298 9.07 -26.21 25.56
C TRP A 298 9.46 -26.95 26.84
N ALA A 299 9.16 -28.25 26.91
CA ALA A 299 9.55 -29.08 28.04
C ALA A 299 11.08 -29.12 28.25
N ILE A 300 11.87 -29.07 27.16
CA ILE A 300 13.33 -29.15 27.20
C ILE A 300 13.97 -27.98 27.97
N PRO A 301 13.77 -26.68 27.59
CA PRO A 301 14.32 -25.56 28.35
C PRO A 301 13.66 -25.40 29.73
N SER A 302 12.39 -25.79 29.90
CA SER A 302 11.75 -25.80 31.22
C SER A 302 12.41 -26.79 32.18
N ALA A 303 12.79 -27.98 31.71
CA ALA A 303 13.53 -28.95 32.51
C ALA A 303 14.95 -28.46 32.85
N PHE A 304 15.62 -27.79 31.90
CA PHE A 304 16.93 -27.17 32.15
C PHE A 304 16.87 -26.10 33.25
N ILE A 305 15.87 -25.22 33.24
CA ILE A 305 15.64 -24.25 34.33
C ILE A 305 15.38 -24.98 35.66
N GLY A 306 14.66 -26.10 35.63
CA GLY A 306 14.51 -26.99 36.80
C GLY A 306 15.85 -27.47 37.37
N THR A 307 16.82 -27.86 36.53
CA THR A 307 18.15 -28.28 37.03
C THR A 307 18.97 -27.15 37.65
N ILE A 308 18.75 -25.90 37.25
CA ILE A 308 19.42 -24.72 37.84
C ILE A 308 19.00 -24.49 39.31
N SER A 309 17.84 -25.00 39.73
CA SER A 309 17.38 -24.90 41.11
C SER A 309 18.22 -25.70 42.12
N ASN A 310 19.05 -26.64 41.66
CA ASN A 310 19.95 -27.45 42.50
C ASN A 310 21.41 -27.10 42.17
N ILE A 311 21.83 -25.91 42.63
CA ILE A 311 23.07 -25.28 42.17
C ILE A 311 24.33 -26.06 42.57
N ASP A 312 24.31 -26.73 43.73
CA ASP A 312 25.43 -27.53 44.25
C ASP A 312 25.73 -28.73 43.33
N SER A 313 24.68 -29.49 42.99
CA SER A 313 24.76 -30.60 42.02
C SER A 313 25.14 -30.15 40.60
N LEU A 314 25.10 -28.85 40.31
CA LEU A 314 25.55 -28.25 39.06
C LEU A 314 27.04 -27.85 39.13
N ILE A 315 27.50 -27.36 40.28
CA ILE A 315 28.90 -27.04 40.56
C ILE A 315 29.77 -28.31 40.51
N GLU A 316 29.30 -29.42 41.08
CA GLU A 316 29.98 -30.73 41.02
C GLU A 316 30.14 -31.25 39.57
N ARG A 317 29.17 -30.98 38.69
CA ARG A 317 29.12 -31.51 37.32
C ARG A 317 29.88 -30.67 36.30
N PHE A 318 30.09 -29.39 36.58
CA PHE A 318 30.69 -28.44 35.63
C PHE A 318 31.80 -27.63 36.30
N ALA A 319 33.06 -28.01 36.06
CA ALA A 319 34.24 -27.35 36.63
C ALA A 319 34.32 -25.83 36.39
N PHE A 320 33.68 -25.32 35.33
CA PHE A 320 33.53 -23.87 35.05
C PHE A 320 32.74 -23.12 36.14
N LEU A 321 31.78 -23.78 36.81
CA LEU A 321 30.98 -23.20 37.90
C LEU A 321 31.73 -23.16 39.25
N SER A 322 32.96 -23.67 39.34
CA SER A 322 33.79 -23.62 40.57
C SER A 322 34.03 -22.20 41.11
N PHE A 323 33.83 -21.16 40.29
CA PHE A 323 33.80 -19.78 40.75
C PHE A 323 32.69 -19.49 41.77
N LEU A 324 31.51 -20.13 41.66
CA LEU A 324 30.37 -19.89 42.56
C LEU A 324 30.69 -20.29 44.00
N HIS A 325 31.49 -21.33 44.22
CA HIS A 325 31.95 -21.75 45.55
C HIS A 325 32.81 -20.66 46.27
N LYS A 326 33.24 -19.61 45.55
CA LYS A 326 33.97 -18.46 46.12
C LYS A 326 33.05 -17.32 46.57
N LEU A 327 31.73 -17.46 46.40
CA LEU A 327 30.72 -16.48 46.85
C LEU A 327 30.19 -16.85 48.25
N PRO A 328 29.82 -15.86 49.09
CA PRO A 328 29.20 -16.13 50.38
C PRO A 328 27.82 -16.76 50.20
N THR A 329 27.45 -17.67 51.11
CA THR A 329 26.22 -18.48 51.07
C THR A 329 24.94 -17.67 50.90
N VAL A 330 24.87 -16.46 51.46
CA VAL A 330 23.75 -15.52 51.30
C VAL A 330 23.48 -15.19 49.83
N ILE A 331 24.53 -15.00 49.03
CA ILE A 331 24.42 -14.68 47.60
C ILE A 331 24.05 -15.94 46.79
N LEU A 332 24.59 -17.11 47.15
CA LEU A 332 24.22 -18.37 46.51
C LEU A 332 22.74 -18.71 46.73
N ASN A 333 22.26 -18.62 47.98
CA ASN A 333 20.85 -18.85 48.33
C ASN A 333 19.91 -17.86 47.60
N PHE A 334 20.34 -16.59 47.44
CA PHE A 334 19.60 -15.60 46.65
C PHE A 334 19.55 -15.98 45.17
N ILE A 335 20.69 -16.34 44.56
CA ILE A 335 20.74 -16.76 43.14
C ILE A 335 19.90 -18.02 42.93
N GLN A 336 20.01 -19.03 43.78
CA GLN A 336 19.28 -20.30 43.67
C GLN A 336 17.76 -20.13 43.77
N SER A 337 17.29 -19.18 44.60
CA SER A 337 15.85 -18.90 44.74
C SER A 337 15.30 -17.88 43.72
N PHE A 338 16.13 -16.95 43.23
CA PHE A 338 15.70 -15.88 42.31
C PHE A 338 15.88 -16.24 40.82
N LEU A 339 16.96 -16.95 40.47
CA LEU A 339 17.31 -17.24 39.08
C LEU A 339 16.29 -18.16 38.37
N PRO A 340 15.79 -19.26 38.97
CA PRO A 340 14.81 -20.10 38.28
C PRO A 340 13.47 -19.39 38.02
N PRO A 341 12.86 -18.64 38.96
CA PRO A 341 11.67 -17.82 38.66
C PRO A 341 11.90 -16.74 37.60
N VAL A 342 13.05 -16.05 37.60
CA VAL A 342 13.35 -15.02 36.57
C VAL A 342 13.57 -15.66 35.20
N ALA A 343 14.31 -16.77 35.12
CA ALA A 343 14.47 -17.52 33.89
C ALA A 343 13.12 -18.05 33.36
N LEU A 344 12.27 -18.57 34.25
CA LEU A 344 10.93 -19.08 33.88
C LEU A 344 10.00 -17.96 33.42
N THR A 345 9.98 -16.80 34.09
CA THR A 345 9.14 -15.67 33.65
C THR A 345 9.61 -15.09 32.31
N MET A 346 10.92 -14.93 32.10
CA MET A 346 11.47 -14.51 30.82
C MET A 346 11.17 -15.52 29.70
N LEU A 347 11.26 -16.81 30.00
CA LEU A 347 10.88 -17.89 29.10
C LEU A 347 9.37 -17.81 28.75
N MET A 348 8.48 -17.75 29.74
CA MET A 348 7.03 -17.66 29.51
C MET A 348 6.60 -16.39 28.75
N ALA A 349 7.32 -15.28 28.90
CA ALA A 349 7.09 -14.05 28.13
C ALA A 349 7.31 -14.20 26.62
N ILE A 350 8.08 -15.20 26.17
CA ILE A 350 8.34 -15.46 24.74
C ILE A 350 7.14 -16.16 24.07
N VAL A 351 6.33 -16.94 24.80
CA VAL A 351 5.23 -17.73 24.21
C VAL A 351 4.16 -16.87 23.51
N PRO A 352 3.61 -15.79 24.12
CA PRO A 352 2.61 -14.96 23.47
C PRO A 352 3.13 -14.22 22.23
N TRP A 353 4.42 -13.90 22.21
CA TRP A 353 5.09 -13.28 21.06
C TRP A 353 5.23 -14.27 19.90
N LEU A 354 5.75 -15.48 20.18
CA LEU A 354 5.98 -16.51 19.17
C LEU A 354 4.67 -16.98 18.52
N LEU A 355 3.60 -17.13 19.32
CA LEU A 355 2.26 -17.48 18.81
C LEU A 355 1.66 -16.38 17.91
N ARG A 356 1.95 -15.10 18.20
CA ARG A 356 1.42 -13.96 17.43
C ARG A 356 2.16 -13.72 16.12
N CYS A 357 3.49 -13.86 16.10
CA CYS A 357 4.33 -13.32 15.02
C CYS A 357 4.48 -14.19 13.76
N LYS A 358 3.95 -15.43 13.71
CA LYS A 358 4.37 -16.41 12.67
C LYS A 358 3.27 -17.19 11.92
N TRP A 359 1.99 -17.06 12.29
CA TRP A 359 0.96 -18.03 11.83
C TRP A 359 -0.40 -17.45 11.34
N PHE A 360 -0.59 -16.12 11.32
CA PHE A 360 -1.92 -15.50 11.15
C PHE A 360 -2.11 -14.53 9.97
N ASP A 361 -1.15 -14.43 9.04
CA ASP A 361 -1.27 -13.76 7.72
C ASP A 361 -1.27 -14.79 6.56
#